data_AF-A0A7C2VXC7-F1
#
_entry.id   AF-A0A7C2VXC7-F1
#
_cell.length_a   1.000
_cell.length_b   1.000
_cell.length_c   1.000
_cell.angle_alpha   90.00
_cell.angle_beta   90.00
_cell.angle_gamma   90.00
#
_symmetry.space_group_name_H-M   'P 1'
#
loop_
_entity.id
_entity.type
_entity.pdbx_description
1 polymer ?
#
loop_
_entity_poly.entity_id
_entity_poly.type
_entity_poly.pdbx_seq_one_letter_code
_entity_poly.pdbx_strand_id
1 'polypeptide(L)'
;MNMDEGVKRIVMIGIVVVGFPLAGIIFWTTRGSNRNQEIPADAMQLVKCNNPACGASYEVSMREYDAFQREHFNPLASSAAPMTCTKCGKASVYKAFKCNKCGKVSLLGSVPNDFTDRCPDCKFSQIEADRKAAQGGAGQ
;
A
#
# COMPACT_ATOMS: atom_id res chain seq x y z
N MET A 1 -9.90 30.12 41.51
CA MET A 1 -8.58 30.74 41.23
C MET A 1 -8.83 31.87 40.24
N ASN A 2 -8.98 33.10 40.74
CA ASN A 2 -9.09 34.28 39.88
C ASN A 2 -7.67 34.60 39.39
N MET A 3 -7.32 34.14 38.19
CA MET A 3 -6.10 34.61 37.53
C MET A 3 -6.28 36.09 37.23
N ASP A 4 -5.44 36.94 37.83
CA ASP A 4 -5.36 38.38 37.59
C ASP A 4 -5.49 38.69 36.10
N GLU A 5 -6.32 39.68 35.72
CA GLU A 5 -6.62 39.97 34.32
C GLU A 5 -5.34 40.25 33.49
N GLY A 6 -4.30 40.79 34.13
CA GLY A 6 -2.97 40.95 33.53
C GLY A 6 -2.27 39.62 33.26
N VAL A 7 -2.28 38.69 34.22
CA VAL A 7 -1.70 37.35 34.08
C VAL A 7 -2.49 36.54 33.05
N LYS A 8 -3.82 36.66 33.03
CA LYS A 8 -4.69 36.00 32.05
C LYS A 8 -4.41 36.47 30.61
N ARG A 9 -4.17 37.77 30.40
CA ARG A 9 -3.75 38.32 29.10
C ARG A 9 -2.35 37.85 28.70
N ILE A 10 -1.38 37.85 29.62
CA ILE A 10 -0.01 37.39 29.35
C ILE A 10 -0.01 35.89 29.00
N VAL A 11 -0.76 35.07 29.72
CA VAL A 11 -0.90 33.63 29.45
C VAL A 11 -1.59 33.39 28.10
N MET A 12 -2.64 34.16 27.76
CA MET A 12 -3.28 34.04 26.44
C MET A 12 -2.32 34.39 25.30
N ILE A 13 -1.56 35.49 25.43
CA ILE A 13 -0.58 35.89 24.42
C ILE A 13 0.51 34.81 24.28
N GLY A 14 0.98 34.26 25.40
CA GLY A 14 1.94 33.15 25.39
C GLY A 14 1.44 31.91 24.64
N ILE A 15 0.17 31.52 24.86
CA ILE A 15 -0.44 30.38 24.16
C ILE A 15 -0.54 30.63 22.65
N VAL A 16 -0.92 31.84 22.23
CA VAL A 16 -1.03 32.17 20.81
C VAL A 16 0.35 32.20 20.13
N VAL A 17 1.34 32.83 20.78
CA VAL A 17 2.70 32.95 20.26
C VAL A 17 3.42 31.60 20.21
N VAL A 18 3.07 30.63 21.06
CA VAL A 18 3.65 29.28 21.01
C VAL A 18 2.85 28.36 20.08
N GLY A 19 1.52 28.45 20.10
CA GLY A 19 0.63 27.59 19.34
C GLY A 19 0.69 27.82 17.82
N PHE A 20 0.71 29.08 17.38
CA PHE A 20 0.80 29.41 15.94
C PHE A 20 2.08 28.93 15.25
N PRO A 21 3.30 29.15 15.80
CA PRO A 21 4.52 28.65 15.16
C PRO A 21 4.61 27.12 15.25
N LEU A 22 4.15 26.48 16.34
CA LEU A 22 4.11 25.02 16.40
C LEU A 22 3.17 24.44 15.34
N ALA A 23 1.95 25.00 15.20
CA ALA A 23 1.02 24.59 14.15
C ALA A 23 1.59 24.87 12.75
N GLY A 24 2.29 25.99 12.56
CA GLY A 24 2.99 26.33 11.32
C GLY A 24 4.10 25.34 10.97
N ILE A 25 4.93 24.93 11.94
CA ILE A 25 6.01 23.95 11.75
C ILE A 25 5.43 22.57 11.44
N ILE A 26 4.42 22.12 12.18
CA ILE A 26 3.76 20.84 11.91
C ILE A 26 3.13 20.86 10.53
N PHE A 27 2.41 21.93 10.18
CA PHE A 27 1.82 22.06 8.86
C PHE A 27 2.88 22.08 7.75
N TRP A 28 4.00 22.77 7.94
CA TRP A 28 5.06 22.83 6.94
C TRP A 28 5.80 21.49 6.77
N THR A 29 6.07 20.79 7.87
CA THR A 29 6.70 19.45 7.84
C THR A 29 5.75 18.38 7.32
N THR A 30 4.44 18.51 7.53
CA THR A 30 3.44 17.53 7.08
C THR A 30 3.01 17.77 5.63
N ARG A 31 3.00 19.02 5.15
CA ARG A 31 2.61 19.36 3.77
C ARG A 31 3.62 18.90 2.71
N GLY A 32 4.85 18.56 3.14
CA GLY A 32 5.90 18.02 2.28
C GLY A 32 5.87 16.50 2.08
N SER A 33 5.07 15.73 2.85
CA SER A 33 4.97 14.28 2.65
C SER A 33 3.91 13.93 1.60
N ASN A 34 3.98 14.59 0.44
CA ASN A 34 3.56 13.93 -0.79
C ASN A 34 4.54 12.78 -1.00
N ARG A 35 4.22 11.61 -0.45
CA ARG A 35 4.72 10.34 -0.95
C ARG A 35 4.17 10.17 -2.38
N ASN A 36 4.61 11.03 -3.29
CA ASN A 36 4.61 10.75 -4.71
C ASN A 36 5.63 9.63 -4.87
N GLN A 37 5.20 8.42 -4.51
CA GLN A 37 5.93 7.21 -4.82
C GLN A 37 5.80 7.08 -6.33
N GLU A 38 6.63 7.84 -7.05
CA GLU A 38 6.75 7.76 -8.49
C GLU A 38 7.04 6.30 -8.79
N ILE A 39 6.03 5.62 -9.33
CA ILE A 39 6.17 4.23 -9.74
C ILE A 39 7.31 4.25 -10.77
N PRO A 40 8.44 3.57 -10.48
CA PRO A 40 9.59 3.56 -11.38
C PRO A 40 9.13 3.19 -12.78
N ALA A 41 9.63 3.88 -13.81
CA ALA A 41 9.24 3.60 -15.20
C ALA A 41 9.51 2.14 -15.58
N ASP A 42 10.56 1.55 -15.01
CA ASP A 42 10.99 0.17 -15.20
C ASP A 42 10.40 -0.82 -14.18
N ALA A 43 9.45 -0.40 -13.35
CA ALA A 43 8.80 -1.32 -12.44
C ALA A 43 7.95 -2.32 -13.23
N MET A 44 8.36 -3.59 -13.17
CA MET A 44 7.62 -4.71 -13.72
C MET A 44 6.67 -5.27 -12.66
N GLN A 45 5.44 -5.54 -13.04
CA GLN A 45 4.45 -6.23 -12.23
C GLN A 45 4.33 -7.66 -12.73
N LEU A 46 4.57 -8.63 -11.85
CA LEU A 46 4.32 -10.02 -12.15
C LEU A 46 2.81 -10.25 -12.16
N VAL A 47 2.30 -10.84 -13.23
CA VAL A 47 0.89 -11.18 -13.38
C VAL A 47 0.72 -12.66 -13.70
N LYS A 48 -0.41 -13.22 -13.28
CA LYS A 48 -0.75 -14.62 -13.53
C LYS A 48 -2.20 -14.74 -13.98
N CYS A 49 -2.41 -15.59 -14.98
CA CYS A 49 -3.72 -15.96 -15.45
C CYS A 49 -4.37 -16.96 -14.47
N ASN A 50 -5.54 -16.61 -13.94
CA ASN A 50 -6.35 -17.46 -13.07
C ASN A 50 -7.15 -18.54 -13.84
N ASN A 51 -7.08 -18.55 -15.18
CA ASN A 51 -7.72 -19.59 -15.98
C ASN A 51 -6.93 -20.92 -15.81
N PRO A 52 -7.55 -22.00 -15.27
CA PRO A 52 -6.87 -23.27 -15.03
C PRO A 52 -6.34 -23.93 -16.31
N ALA A 53 -6.92 -23.62 -17.47
CA ALA A 53 -6.45 -24.15 -18.76
C ALA A 53 -5.21 -23.43 -19.30
N CYS A 54 -4.85 -22.25 -18.76
CA CYS A 54 -3.73 -21.45 -19.25
C CYS A 54 -2.62 -21.35 -18.22
N GLY A 55 -2.93 -20.89 -17.01
CA GLY A 55 -1.97 -20.76 -15.91
C GLY A 55 -0.73 -19.88 -16.19
N ALA A 56 -0.70 -19.17 -17.33
CA ALA A 56 0.45 -18.40 -17.76
C ALA A 56 0.78 -17.29 -16.75
N SER A 57 2.07 -17.15 -16.43
CA SER A 57 2.61 -16.05 -15.64
C SER A 57 3.64 -15.29 -16.46
N TYR A 58 3.57 -13.97 -16.45
CA TYR A 58 4.47 -13.09 -17.19
C TYR A 58 4.53 -11.74 -16.49
N GLU A 59 5.48 -10.91 -16.89
CA GLU A 59 5.66 -9.56 -16.36
C GLU A 59 5.04 -8.55 -17.32
N VAL A 60 4.36 -7.56 -16.76
CA VAL A 60 3.83 -6.40 -17.49
C VAL A 60 4.36 -5.13 -16.87
N SER A 61 4.37 -4.02 -17.61
CA SER A 61 4.76 -2.75 -17.02
C SER A 61 3.75 -2.37 -15.92
N MET A 62 4.27 -1.96 -14.75
CA MET A 62 3.43 -1.58 -13.63
C MET A 62 2.57 -0.36 -13.97
N ARG A 63 3.06 0.54 -14.84
CA ARG A 63 2.31 1.70 -15.34
C ARG A 63 1.09 1.31 -16.16
N GLU A 64 1.25 0.36 -17.09
CA GLU A 64 0.14 -0.14 -17.92
C GLU A 64 -0.88 -0.88 -17.07
N TYR A 65 -0.41 -1.73 -16.14
CA TYR A 65 -1.29 -2.40 -15.20
C TYR A 65 -2.11 -1.40 -14.37
N ASP A 66 -1.46 -0.38 -13.80
CA ASP A 66 -2.14 0.60 -12.97
C ASP A 66 -3.09 1.50 -13.77
N ALA A 67 -2.72 1.88 -15.00
CA ALA A 67 -3.60 2.62 -15.91
C ALA A 67 -4.88 1.84 -16.22
N PHE A 68 -4.76 0.55 -16.59
CA PHE A 68 -5.90 -0.33 -16.83
C PHE A 68 -6.79 -0.43 -15.59
N GLN A 69 -6.19 -0.62 -14.41
CA GLN A 69 -6.93 -0.74 -13.17
C GLN A 69 -7.70 0.52 -12.80
N ARG A 70 -7.15 1.70 -13.07
CA ARG A 70 -7.83 2.98 -12.82
C ARG A 70 -8.98 3.20 -13.79
N GLU A 71 -8.81 2.84 -15.05
CA GLU A 71 -9.84 2.98 -16.08
C GLU A 71 -11.01 2.00 -15.86
N HIS A 72 -10.72 0.79 -15.40
CA HIS A 72 -11.71 -0.25 -15.13
C HIS A 72 -12.01 -0.41 -13.64
N PHE A 73 -11.68 0.59 -12.82
CA PHE A 73 -11.94 0.55 -11.39
C PHE A 73 -13.44 0.52 -11.14
N ASN A 74 -13.92 -0.55 -10.50
CA ASN A 74 -15.30 -0.64 -10.06
C ASN A 74 -15.36 -0.64 -8.52
N PRO A 75 -15.88 0.42 -7.88
CA PRO A 75 -15.96 0.50 -6.42
C PRO A 75 -16.91 -0.54 -5.80
N LEU A 76 -17.79 -1.16 -6.59
CA LEU A 76 -18.68 -2.24 -6.14
C LEU A 76 -18.06 -3.63 -6.29
N ALA A 77 -16.92 -3.75 -6.99
CA ALA A 77 -16.26 -5.03 -7.17
C ALA A 77 -15.36 -5.35 -5.96
N SER A 78 -15.49 -6.55 -5.43
CA SER A 78 -14.66 -7.05 -4.32
C SER A 78 -13.21 -7.35 -4.73
N SER A 79 -12.87 -7.19 -6.01
CA SER A 79 -11.57 -7.53 -6.57
C SER A 79 -11.16 -6.57 -7.68
N ALA A 80 -9.85 -6.49 -7.92
CA ALA A 80 -9.25 -5.87 -9.09
C ALA A 80 -9.92 -6.31 -10.41
N ALA A 81 -10.00 -5.40 -11.38
CA ALA A 81 -10.44 -5.74 -12.73
C ALA A 81 -9.47 -6.75 -13.37
N PRO A 82 -9.96 -7.86 -13.95
CA PRO A 82 -9.10 -8.80 -14.64
C PRO A 82 -8.63 -8.22 -15.97
N MET A 83 -7.32 -8.25 -16.22
CA MET A 83 -6.78 -7.94 -17.55
C MET A 83 -6.97 -9.11 -18.50
N THR A 84 -6.99 -8.81 -19.80
CA THR A 84 -7.04 -9.81 -20.87
C THR A 84 -5.72 -10.57 -20.94
N CYS A 85 -5.79 -11.89 -20.91
CA CYS A 85 -4.63 -12.75 -21.08
C CYS A 85 -4.17 -12.77 -22.53
N THR A 86 -2.93 -12.37 -22.79
CA THR A 86 -2.31 -12.44 -24.14
C THR A 86 -2.20 -13.86 -24.69
N LYS A 87 -2.19 -14.88 -23.81
CA LYS A 87 -2.08 -16.30 -24.20
C LYS A 87 -3.42 -16.99 -24.45
N CYS A 88 -4.47 -16.63 -23.71
CA CYS A 88 -5.77 -17.31 -23.82
C CYS A 88 -6.94 -16.41 -24.21
N GLY A 89 -6.71 -15.10 -24.38
CA GLY A 89 -7.71 -14.12 -24.79
C GLY A 89 -8.80 -13.82 -23.75
N LYS A 90 -8.76 -14.44 -22.57
CA LYS A 90 -9.78 -14.26 -21.52
C LYS A 90 -9.36 -13.18 -20.51
N ALA A 91 -10.33 -12.39 -20.04
CA ALA A 91 -10.16 -11.48 -18.91
C ALA A 91 -10.00 -12.29 -17.61
N SER A 92 -8.77 -12.69 -17.29
CA SER A 92 -8.47 -13.58 -16.17
C SER A 92 -7.08 -13.34 -15.57
N VAL A 93 -6.43 -12.22 -15.91
CA VAL A 93 -5.08 -11.90 -15.45
C VAL A 93 -5.14 -10.97 -14.26
N TYR A 94 -4.44 -11.34 -13.19
CA TYR A 94 -4.37 -10.57 -11.95
C TYR A 94 -2.92 -10.44 -11.48
N LYS A 95 -2.67 -9.51 -10.54
CA LYS A 95 -1.36 -9.40 -9.88
C LYS A 95 -0.97 -10.73 -9.25
N ALA A 96 0.29 -11.05 -9.39
CA ALA A 96 0.91 -12.22 -8.78
C ALA A 96 2.18 -11.80 -8.04
N PHE A 97 2.60 -12.66 -7.13
CA PHE A 97 3.87 -12.50 -6.44
C PHE A 97 4.60 -13.84 -6.40
N LYS A 98 5.92 -13.77 -6.35
CA LYS A 98 6.76 -14.93 -6.11
C LYS A 98 7.02 -15.03 -4.62
N CYS A 99 6.67 -16.16 -4.01
CA CYS A 99 6.96 -16.38 -2.59
C CYS A 99 8.47 -16.58 -2.37
N ASN A 100 9.07 -15.82 -1.44
CA ASN A 100 10.50 -15.93 -1.12
C ASN A 100 10.87 -17.23 -0.39
N LYS A 101 9.92 -17.91 0.26
CA LYS A 101 10.16 -19.19 0.97
C LYS A 101 10.07 -20.40 0.06
N CYS A 102 9.01 -20.51 -0.75
CA CYS A 102 8.75 -21.70 -1.56
C CYS A 102 8.97 -21.49 -3.06
N GLY A 103 9.28 -20.26 -3.51
CA GLY A 103 9.55 -19.93 -4.91
C GLY A 103 8.34 -19.98 -5.85
N LYS A 104 7.16 -20.41 -5.37
CA LYS A 104 5.94 -20.51 -6.17
C LYS A 104 5.37 -19.13 -6.50
N VAL A 105 4.83 -18.99 -7.70
CA VAL A 105 4.10 -17.81 -8.15
C VAL A 105 2.62 -17.98 -7.84
N SER A 106 2.12 -17.15 -6.93
CA SER A 106 0.73 -17.15 -6.45
C SER A 106 0.07 -15.81 -6.76
N LEU A 107 -1.26 -15.80 -6.84
CA LEU A 107 -2.02 -14.57 -7.02
C LEU A 107 -1.92 -13.72 -5.75
N LEU A 108 -1.80 -12.41 -5.93
CA LEU A 108 -1.82 -11.47 -4.82
C LEU A 108 -3.22 -11.52 -4.18
N GLY A 109 -3.28 -11.66 -2.85
CA GLY A 109 -4.55 -11.82 -2.13
C GLY A 109 -5.24 -13.16 -2.35
N SER A 110 -4.49 -14.21 -2.74
CA SER A 110 -5.06 -15.56 -2.94
C SER A 110 -5.71 -16.17 -1.69
N VAL A 111 -5.35 -15.69 -0.49
CA VAL A 111 -5.96 -16.11 0.77
C VAL A 111 -6.89 -14.99 1.26
N PRO A 112 -8.21 -15.23 1.35
CA PRO A 112 -9.15 -14.23 1.82
C PRO A 112 -8.93 -13.92 3.31
N ASN A 113 -9.15 -12.66 3.71
CA ASN A 113 -8.98 -12.17 5.09
C ASN A 113 -7.55 -12.31 5.66
N ASP A 114 -6.53 -12.36 4.81
CA ASP A 114 -5.13 -12.47 5.23
C ASP A 114 -4.23 -11.45 4.48
N PHE A 115 -2.92 -11.48 4.72
CA PHE A 115 -1.97 -10.60 4.02
C PHE A 115 -2.00 -10.85 2.52
N THR A 116 -1.88 -9.77 1.76
CA THR A 116 -1.91 -9.80 0.29
C THR A 116 -0.80 -10.66 -0.31
N ASP A 117 0.32 -10.85 0.40
CA ASP A 117 1.44 -11.69 0.01
C ASP A 117 1.43 -13.07 0.70
N ARG A 118 0.32 -13.45 1.35
CA ARG A 118 0.20 -14.76 1.98
C ARG A 118 0.28 -15.85 0.92
N CYS A 119 1.32 -16.67 0.99
CA CYS A 119 1.44 -17.84 0.14
C CYS A 119 0.45 -18.92 0.60
N PRO A 120 -0.47 -19.40 -0.26
CA PRO A 120 -1.43 -20.45 0.12
C PRO A 120 -0.75 -21.80 0.42
N ASP A 121 0.47 -22.02 -0.08
CA ASP A 121 1.19 -23.28 -0.02
C ASP A 121 2.03 -23.41 1.26
N CYS A 122 2.87 -22.40 1.54
CA CYS A 122 3.78 -22.41 2.70
C CYS A 122 3.32 -21.49 3.84
N LYS A 123 2.19 -20.80 3.69
CA LYS A 123 1.64 -19.80 4.63
C LYS A 123 2.59 -18.67 5.00
N PHE A 124 3.73 -18.53 4.32
CA PHE A 124 4.65 -17.43 4.56
C PHE A 124 4.07 -16.12 4.02
N SER A 125 4.26 -15.04 4.77
CA SER A 125 4.07 -13.66 4.36
C SER A 125 5.30 -12.89 4.81
N GLN A 126 5.97 -12.26 3.86
CA GLN A 126 7.05 -11.31 4.08
C GLN A 126 6.53 -10.13 4.92
N ILE A 127 5.34 -9.62 4.61
CA ILE A 127 4.70 -8.53 5.36
C ILE A 127 4.53 -8.90 6.85
N GLU A 128 4.14 -10.13 7.15
CA GLU A 128 4.06 -10.60 8.54
C GLU A 128 5.43 -10.69 9.20
N ALA A 129 6.43 -11.23 8.50
CA ALA A 129 7.78 -11.38 9.01
C ALA A 129 8.42 -10.01 9.32
N ASP A 130 8.27 -9.04 8.42
CA ASP A 130 8.75 -7.67 8.61
C ASP A 130 8.01 -6.96 9.74
N ARG A 131 6.70 -7.16 9.88
CA ARG A 131 5.93 -6.62 11.01
C ARG A 131 6.39 -7.19 12.34
N LYS A 132 6.62 -8.50 12.42
CA LYS A 132 7.15 -9.14 13.63
C LYS A 132 8.55 -8.63 13.96
N ALA A 133 9.42 -8.46 12.96
CA ALA A 133 10.76 -7.91 13.15
C ALA A 133 10.72 -6.45 13.63
N ALA A 134 9.85 -5.63 13.06
CA ALA A 134 9.68 -4.23 13.47
C ALA A 134 9.10 -4.10 14.89
N GLN A 135 8.14 -4.95 15.26
CA GLN A 135 7.57 -4.99 16.62
C GLN A 135 8.58 -5.50 17.66
N GLY A 136 9.51 -6.38 17.27
CA GLY A 136 10.61 -6.81 18.13
C GLY A 136 11.73 -5.76 18.29
N GLY A 137 11.80 -4.75 17.42
CA GLY A 137 12.79 -3.67 17.46
C GLY A 137 12.33 -2.39 18.18
N ALA A 138 11.03 -2.25 18.47
CA ALA A 138 10.46 -1.08 19.14
C ALA A 138 10.51 -1.15 20.68
N GLY A 139 11.42 -1.97 21.23
CA GLY A 139 11.54 -2.24 22.66
C GLY A 139 12.98 -2.24 23.20
N GLN A 140 13.89 -1.51 22.57
CA GLN A 140 15.21 -1.19 23.13
C GLN A 140 15.34 0.31 23.35
#